data_AF-A0A829W9J0-F1
#
_entry.id   AF-A0A829W9J0-F1
#
_cell.length_a   1.000
_cell.length_b   1.000
_cell.length_c   1.000
_cell.angle_alpha   90.00
_cell.angle_beta   90.00
_cell.angle_gamma   90.00
#
_symmetry.space_group_name_H-M   'P 1'
#
loop_
_entity.id
_entity.type
_entity.pdbx_description
1 polymer ?
#
loop_
_entity_poly.entity_id
_entity_poly.type
_entity_poly.pdbx_seq_one_letter_code
_entity_poly.pdbx_strand_id
1 'polypeptide(L)'
;MQFYWDLSKISFQPELLLREIILGDIGGWNGFVSSVYLAGPGPFLYHLYDDRGLDVLGGSQKLLLPLYHQFHDWILEYDLEKIDQMFAPAKE
;
A
#
# COMPACT_ATOMS: atom_id res chain seq x y z
N MET A 1 9.95 -16.43 -14.37
CA MET A 1 11.27 -16.43 -13.74
C MET A 1 11.09 -15.80 -12.37
N GLN A 2 11.43 -16.49 -11.28
CA GLN A 2 11.34 -15.92 -9.94
C GLN A 2 12.76 -15.55 -9.50
N PHE A 3 12.95 -14.30 -9.13
CA PHE A 3 14.24 -13.82 -8.64
C PHE A 3 14.15 -13.65 -7.13
N TYR A 4 15.12 -14.22 -6.42
CA TYR A 4 15.21 -14.14 -4.96
C TYR A 4 16.52 -13.45 -4.61
N TRP A 5 16.44 -12.42 -3.77
CA TRP A 5 17.61 -11.71 -3.25
C TRP A 5 17.67 -11.85 -1.73
N ASP A 6 18.87 -12.15 -1.24
CA ASP A 6 19.18 -12.17 0.18
C ASP A 6 19.60 -10.77 0.61
N LEU A 7 18.69 -10.04 1.26
CA LEU A 7 18.92 -8.66 1.69
C LEU A 7 20.04 -8.55 2.74
N SER A 8 20.45 -9.64 3.41
CA SER A 8 21.59 -9.60 4.34
C SER A 8 22.94 -9.38 3.63
N LYS A 9 23.00 -9.63 2.31
CA LYS A 9 24.20 -9.49 1.48
C LYS A 9 24.27 -8.16 0.74
N ILE A 10 23.27 -7.31 0.93
CA ILE A 10 23.16 -6.00 0.28
C ILE A 10 22.99 -4.97 1.38
N SER A 11 23.65 -3.81 1.24
CA SER A 11 23.27 -2.66 2.06
C SER A 11 21.88 -2.20 1.59
N PHE A 12 20.85 -2.72 2.24
CA PHE A 12 19.46 -2.41 1.91
C PHE A 12 19.14 -0.97 2.34
N GLN A 13 18.74 -0.15 1.38
CA GLN A 13 18.32 1.24 1.58
C GLN A 13 16.83 1.34 1.24
N PRO A 14 15.93 1.17 2.22
CA PRO A 14 14.49 1.16 1.97
C PRO A 14 14.00 2.48 1.36
N GLU A 15 14.59 3.61 1.73
CA GLU A 15 14.22 4.92 1.20
C GLU A 15 14.45 5.02 -0.31
N LEU A 16 15.55 4.43 -0.82
CA LEU A 16 15.80 4.36 -2.25
C LEU A 16 14.79 3.46 -2.95
N LEU A 17 14.47 2.30 -2.38
CA LEU A 17 13.45 1.42 -2.95
C LEU A 17 12.09 2.13 -3.04
N LEU A 18 11.65 2.76 -1.96
CA LEU A 18 10.39 3.51 -1.93
C LEU A 18 10.38 4.64 -2.96
N ARG A 19 11.49 5.38 -3.08
CA ARG A 19 11.66 6.42 -4.10
C ARG A 19 11.54 5.86 -5.52
N GLU A 20 12.20 4.74 -5.83
CA GLU A 20 12.16 4.18 -7.18
C GLU A 20 10.79 3.58 -7.52
N ILE A 21 10.03 3.10 -6.53
CA ILE A 21 8.62 2.70 -6.72
C ILE A 21 7.78 3.93 -7.09
N ILE A 22 7.87 5.00 -6.30
CA ILE A 22 7.13 6.26 -6.54
C ILE A 22 7.46 6.82 -7.93
N LEU A 23 8.74 6.78 -8.32
CA LEU A 23 9.18 7.25 -9.63
C LEU A 23 8.71 6.35 -10.78
N GLY A 24 8.32 5.11 -10.52
CA GLY A 24 7.94 4.13 -11.54
C GLY A 24 6.94 4.67 -12.57
N ASP A 25 5.92 5.39 -12.11
CA ASP A 25 4.87 5.95 -12.97
C ASP A 25 5.23 7.32 -13.62
N ILE A 26 6.31 7.97 -13.17
CA ILE A 26 6.70 9.32 -13.62
C ILE A 26 8.13 9.39 -14.23
N GLY A 27 8.61 8.26 -14.76
CA GLY A 27 9.86 8.19 -15.54
C GLY A 27 11.00 7.41 -14.88
N GLY A 28 10.72 6.69 -13.80
CA GLY A 28 11.61 5.71 -13.18
C GLY A 28 11.64 4.37 -13.91
N TRP A 29 12.08 3.33 -13.22
CA TRP A 29 12.12 1.99 -13.81
C TRP A 29 10.71 1.37 -13.89
N ASN A 30 10.21 1.16 -15.11
CA ASN A 30 8.88 0.60 -15.37
C ASN A 30 8.61 -0.77 -14.73
N GLY A 31 9.65 -1.49 -14.28
CA GLY A 31 9.49 -2.76 -13.58
C GLY A 31 8.84 -2.65 -12.19
N PHE A 32 8.73 -1.44 -11.62
CA PHE A 32 8.07 -1.21 -10.34
C PHE A 32 6.61 -0.79 -10.45
N VAL A 33 6.16 -0.32 -11.62
CA VAL A 33 4.79 0.18 -11.85
C VAL A 33 3.77 -0.87 -11.43
N SER A 34 2.99 -0.58 -10.38
CA SER A 34 1.93 -1.46 -9.84
C SER A 34 2.37 -2.91 -9.59
N SER A 35 3.67 -3.14 -9.34
CA SER A 35 4.29 -4.47 -9.31
C SER A 35 4.93 -4.84 -7.97
N VAL A 36 4.88 -3.93 -6.99
CA VAL A 36 5.54 -4.11 -5.70
C VAL A 36 4.53 -4.17 -4.56
N TYR A 37 4.60 -5.26 -3.80
CA TYR A 37 3.83 -5.44 -2.58
C TYR A 37 4.78 -5.62 -1.41
N LEU A 38 4.53 -4.89 -0.31
CA LEU A 38 5.32 -4.98 0.92
C LEU A 38 4.50 -5.74 1.97
N ALA A 39 5.13 -6.73 2.60
CA ALA A 39 4.56 -7.50 3.69
C ALA A 39 5.51 -7.53 4.88
N GLY A 40 4.95 -7.68 6.09
CA GLY A 40 5.72 -7.80 7.32
C GLY A 40 5.09 -8.82 8.27
N PRO A 41 5.54 -8.88 9.55
CA PRO A 41 4.97 -9.81 10.54
C PRO A 41 3.48 -9.58 10.85
N GLY A 42 2.93 -8.44 10.44
CA GLY A 42 1.52 -8.08 10.64
C GLY A 42 0.58 -8.67 9.58
N PRO A 43 -0.74 -8.52 9.79
CA PRO A 43 -1.78 -9.11 8.93
C PRO A 43 -2.07 -8.30 7.66
N PHE A 44 -1.19 -7.36 7.29
CA PHE A 44 -1.43 -6.41 6.21
C PHE A 44 -0.45 -6.62 5.05
N LEU A 45 -0.95 -6.38 3.85
CA LEU A 45 -0.17 -6.22 2.63
C LEU A 45 -0.30 -4.76 2.18
N TYR A 46 0.82 -4.13 1.86
CA TYR A 46 0.87 -2.75 1.40
C TYR A 46 1.22 -2.72 -0.08
N HIS A 47 0.44 -1.98 -0.87
CA HIS A 47 0.70 -1.77 -2.28
C HIS A 47 1.01 -0.28 -2.49
N LEU A 48 2.30 0.07 -2.44
CA LEU A 48 2.77 1.40 -2.82
C LEU A 48 2.94 1.42 -4.34
N TYR A 49 2.31 2.36 -5.02
CA TYR A 49 2.28 2.37 -6.49
C TYR A 49 2.79 3.67 -7.11
N ASP A 50 2.58 4.84 -6.49
CA ASP A 50 3.10 6.11 -6.99
C ASP A 50 3.16 7.20 -5.88
N ASP A 51 3.22 8.48 -6.29
CA ASP A 51 3.29 9.64 -5.41
C ASP A 51 1.96 10.00 -4.72
N ARG A 52 0.83 9.39 -5.13
CA ARG A 52 -0.49 9.59 -4.51
C ARG A 52 -0.63 8.81 -3.21
N GLY A 53 0.09 7.71 -3.05
CA GLY A 53 0.11 6.94 -1.82
C GLY A 53 0.15 5.43 -2.02
N LEU A 54 -0.47 4.71 -1.09
CA LEU A 54 -0.45 3.25 -1.04
C LEU A 54 -1.82 2.70 -0.65
N ASP A 55 -2.14 1.51 -1.14
CA ASP A 55 -3.29 0.74 -0.67
C ASP A 55 -2.88 -0.17 0.48
N VAL A 56 -3.76 -0.30 1.47
CA VAL A 56 -3.60 -1.26 2.58
C VAL A 56 -4.63 -2.36 2.43
N LEU A 57 -4.16 -3.60 2.26
CA LEU A 57 -5.00 -4.78 2.19
C LEU A 57 -4.97 -5.52 3.52
N GLY A 58 -6.16 -5.79 4.05
CA GLY A 58 -6.37 -6.57 5.26
C GLY A 58 -7.26 -7.78 4.99
N GLY A 59 -7.07 -8.87 5.72
CA GLY A 59 -7.87 -10.10 5.53
C GLY A 59 -9.34 -9.99 5.92
N SER A 60 -9.77 -8.87 6.52
CA SER A 60 -11.17 -8.59 6.82
C SER A 60 -11.41 -7.09 7.03
N GLN A 61 -12.65 -6.65 6.87
CA GLN A 61 -13.08 -5.28 7.18
C GLN A 61 -12.81 -4.91 8.64
N LYS A 62 -13.04 -5.83 9.59
CA LYS A 62 -12.78 -5.61 11.02
C LYS A 62 -11.31 -5.25 11.30
N LEU A 63 -10.39 -5.84 10.55
CA LEU A 63 -8.96 -5.57 10.66
C LEU A 63 -8.61 -4.16 10.17
N LEU A 64 -9.29 -3.68 9.13
CA LEU A 64 -9.06 -2.36 8.54
C LEU A 64 -9.75 -1.22 9.29
N LEU A 65 -10.79 -1.52 10.09
CA LEU A 65 -11.60 -0.50 10.79
C LEU A 65 -10.76 0.47 11.65
N PRO A 66 -9.77 0.03 12.45
CA PRO A 66 -8.93 0.96 13.21
C PRO A 66 -8.09 1.88 12.30
N LEU A 67 -7.58 1.35 11.18
CA LEU A 67 -6.81 2.14 10.21
C LEU A 67 -7.70 3.16 9.51
N TYR A 68 -8.92 2.75 9.12
CA TYR A 68 -9.92 3.65 8.55
C TYR A 68 -10.19 4.83 9.49
N HIS A 69 -10.41 4.59 10.79
CA HIS A 69 -10.63 5.68 11.74
C HIS A 69 -9.38 6.55 11.98
N GLN A 70 -8.20 5.94 12.04
CA GLN A 70 -6.96 6.66 12.32
C GLN A 70 -6.48 7.52 11.14
N PHE A 71 -6.66 7.04 9.91
CA PHE A 71 -6.14 7.64 8.69
C PHE A 71 -7.24 8.09 7.74
N HIS A 72 -8.45 8.34 8.26
CA HIS A 72 -9.60 8.76 7.46
C HIS A 72 -9.28 9.97 6.57
N ASP A 73 -8.58 10.96 7.12
CA ASP A 73 -8.20 12.20 6.42
C ASP A 73 -7.17 11.99 5.29
N TRP A 74 -6.59 10.79 5.17
CA TRP A 74 -5.63 10.45 4.12
C TRP A 74 -6.31 9.78 2.93
N ILE A 75 -7.60 9.44 3.04
CA ILE A 75 -8.37 8.86 1.95
C ILE A 75 -8.57 9.93 0.87
N LEU A 76 -8.30 9.55 -0.38
CA LEU A 76 -8.48 10.44 -1.52
C LEU A 76 -9.96 10.75 -1.71
N GLU A 77 -10.28 12.01 -2.04
CA GLU A 77 -11.67 12.50 -2.13
C GLU A 77 -12.56 11.63 -3.03
N TYR A 78 -12.00 11.10 -4.12
CA TYR A 78 -12.72 10.26 -5.07
C TYR A 78 -12.99 8.82 -4.57
N ASP A 79 -12.25 8.35 -3.57
CA ASP A 79 -12.46 7.04 -2.93
C ASP A 79 -13.30 7.14 -1.65
N LEU A 80 -13.40 8.35 -1.06
CA LEU A 80 -14.01 8.59 0.24
C LEU A 80 -15.42 8.03 0.34
N GLU A 81 -16.31 8.37 -0.60
CA GLU A 81 -17.70 7.91 -0.57
C GLU A 81 -17.80 6.38 -0.57
N LYS A 82 -16.98 5.71 -1.40
CA LYS A 82 -17.00 4.25 -1.52
C LYS A 82 -16.46 3.58 -0.26
N ILE A 83 -15.41 4.14 0.33
CA ILE A 83 -14.81 3.60 1.56
C ILE A 83 -15.75 3.83 2.75
N ASP A 84 -16.38 5.00 2.85
CA ASP A 84 -17.36 5.31 3.90
C ASP A 84 -18.56 4.36 3.84
N GLN A 85 -19.08 4.09 2.65
CA GLN A 85 -20.15 3.10 2.46
C GLN A 85 -19.74 1.70 2.92
N MET A 86 -18.47 1.32 2.71
CA MET A 86 -17.96 0.03 3.17
C MET A 86 -17.95 -0.07 4.69
N PHE A 87 -17.57 1.02 5.38
CA PHE A 87 -17.49 1.06 6.84
C PHE A 87 -18.76 1.56 7.54
N ALA A 88 -19.81 1.88 6.78
CA ALA A 88 -21.09 2.27 7.33
C ALA A 88 -21.69 1.14 8.19
N PRO A 89 -22.38 1.49 9.29
CA PRO A 89 -23.12 0.50 10.07
C PRO A 89 -24.17 -0.18 9.19
N ALA A 90 -24.38 -1.48 9.39
CA ALA A 90 -25.41 -2.23 8.67
C ALA A 90 -26.77 -1.57 8.91
N LYS A 91 -27.55 -1.40 7.83
CA LYS A 91 -28.95 -0.97 7.96
C LYS A 91 -29.74 -2.11 8.61
N GLU A 92 -30.34 -1.82 9.76
CA GLU A 92 -31.31 -2.69 10.46
C GLU A 92 -32.57 -2.93 9.61
#